data_AF-C8P968-F1
#
_entry.id   AF-C8P968-F1
#
_cell.length_a   1.000
_cell.length_b   1.000
_cell.length_c   1.000
_cell.angle_alpha   90.00
_cell.angle_beta   90.00
_cell.angle_gamma   90.00
#
_symmetry.space_group_name_H-M   'P 1'
#
loop_
_entity.id
_entity.type
_entity.pdbx_description
1 polymer ?
#
loop_
_entity_poly.entity_id
_entity_poly.type
_entity_poly.pdbx_seq_one_letter_code
_entity_poly.pdbx_strand_id
1 'polypeptide(L)'
;MNKATKLIAISALTLSTVGGATLAVNQPVNQVKIVKAAAKETTLGSGTYKVGTDIKPGRYVITAQSGSGNMSDSKDMNIILGDTTDDDLGQITSYTTDLPKGDKVKIDGIEAVNFKPVTDRSYKTTLSAGSWVVGKDIKPGRYTIKCTEGSGNLTSDDGDINEIIGTSADEDSGQVTKTTQTLHRGEVLTCDAQQIELIKK
;
A
#
# COMPACT_ATOMS: atom_id res chain seq x y z
N MET A 1 8.96 -47.95 24.01
CA MET A 1 9.23 -48.07 22.56
C MET A 1 9.75 -46.73 22.05
N ASN A 2 11.02 -46.71 21.64
CA ASN A 2 11.81 -45.75 20.84
C ASN A 2 11.45 -44.25 20.92
N LYS A 3 12.18 -43.40 21.65
CA LYS A 3 13.51 -42.78 21.34
C LYS A 3 13.60 -42.12 19.95
N ALA A 4 13.78 -40.79 19.91
CA ALA A 4 14.95 -40.15 19.28
C ALA A 4 14.89 -38.61 19.41
N THR A 5 15.58 -38.08 20.41
CA THR A 5 16.09 -36.71 20.45
C THR A 5 17.15 -36.58 19.35
N LYS A 6 16.93 -35.73 18.33
CA LYS A 6 17.97 -35.42 17.34
C LYS A 6 18.89 -34.33 17.87
N LEU A 7 20.08 -34.76 18.28
CA LEU A 7 21.29 -33.96 18.42
C LEU A 7 21.61 -33.32 17.07
N ILE A 8 21.72 -31.99 17.00
CA ILE A 8 22.32 -31.30 15.86
C ILE A 8 23.83 -31.28 16.11
N ALA A 9 24.57 -32.05 15.31
CA ALA A 9 26.01 -32.03 15.28
C ALA A 9 26.48 -30.70 14.67
N ILE A 10 27.23 -29.90 15.44
CA ILE A 10 27.97 -28.75 14.92
C ILE A 10 29.33 -29.31 14.48
N SER A 11 29.45 -29.66 13.21
CA SER A 11 30.74 -29.95 12.58
C SER A 11 31.50 -28.64 12.39
N ALA A 12 32.63 -28.49 13.09
CA ALA A 12 33.56 -27.39 12.90
C ALA A 12 34.12 -27.41 11.47
N LEU A 13 33.89 -26.33 10.71
CA LEU A 13 34.57 -26.10 9.44
C LEU A 13 35.94 -25.49 9.72
N THR A 14 37.00 -26.24 9.45
CA THR A 14 38.36 -25.70 9.33
C THR A 14 38.45 -24.88 8.04
N LEU A 15 38.78 -23.59 8.17
CA LEU A 15 38.90 -22.67 7.05
C LEU A 15 40.31 -22.75 6.46
N SER A 16 40.46 -23.41 5.30
CA SER A 16 41.66 -23.32 4.47
C SER A 16 41.38 -22.43 3.26
N THR A 17 42.01 -21.27 3.21
CA THR A 17 41.92 -20.29 2.13
C THR A 17 42.77 -20.70 0.93
N VAL A 18 42.15 -21.01 -0.23
CA VAL A 18 42.75 -20.76 -1.55
C VAL A 18 41.64 -20.61 -2.60
N GLY A 19 41.71 -19.55 -3.40
CA GLY A 19 41.07 -19.48 -4.73
C GLY A 19 39.66 -18.91 -4.78
N GLY A 20 39.52 -17.76 -5.45
CA GLY A 20 38.25 -17.06 -5.60
C GLY A 20 37.20 -17.84 -6.38
N ALA A 21 36.07 -18.08 -5.73
CA ALA A 21 34.75 -18.20 -6.33
C ALA A 21 33.76 -17.75 -5.26
N THR A 22 33.07 -16.63 -5.48
CA THR A 22 31.99 -16.19 -4.61
C THR A 22 30.86 -17.22 -4.67
N LEU A 23 30.69 -17.98 -3.58
CA LEU A 23 29.55 -18.85 -3.40
C LEU A 23 28.30 -17.97 -3.26
N ALA A 24 27.51 -17.88 -4.33
CA ALA A 24 26.19 -17.26 -4.27
C ALA A 24 25.32 -18.07 -3.28
N VAL A 25 25.07 -17.49 -2.11
CA VAL A 25 24.12 -18.04 -1.13
C VAL A 25 22.73 -17.95 -1.75
N ASN A 26 22.25 -19.07 -2.27
CA ASN A 26 20.90 -19.20 -2.81
C ASN A 26 19.92 -19.32 -1.63
N GLN A 27 19.56 -18.18 -1.02
CA GLN A 27 18.46 -18.10 -0.05
C GLN A 27 17.17 -18.47 -0.78
N PRO A 28 16.37 -19.42 -0.29
CA PRO A 28 15.07 -19.72 -0.88
C PRO A 28 14.19 -18.47 -0.76
N VAL A 29 13.86 -17.86 -1.91
CA VAL A 29 12.89 -16.77 -1.99
C VAL A 29 11.57 -17.33 -1.46
N ASN A 30 11.19 -16.91 -0.26
CA ASN A 30 9.94 -17.30 0.35
C ASN A 30 8.80 -16.81 -0.56
N GLN A 31 8.23 -17.71 -1.36
CA GLN A 31 7.15 -17.39 -2.28
C GLN A 31 5.97 -16.88 -1.45
N VAL A 32 5.69 -15.58 -1.56
CA VAL A 32 4.54 -14.95 -0.92
C VAL A 32 3.30 -15.66 -1.44
N LYS A 33 2.68 -16.47 -0.58
CA LYS A 33 1.40 -17.11 -0.87
C LYS A 33 0.36 -15.99 -1.04
N ILE A 34 -0.01 -15.71 -2.28
CA ILE A 34 -1.05 -14.73 -2.60
C ILE A 34 -2.36 -15.31 -2.08
N VAL A 35 -2.82 -14.82 -0.93
CA VAL A 35 -4.14 -15.16 -0.40
C VAL A 35 -5.14 -14.43 -1.29
N LYS A 36 -5.81 -15.16 -2.19
CA LYS A 36 -6.97 -14.63 -2.91
C LYS A 36 -8.04 -14.24 -1.90
N ALA A 37 -8.44 -12.97 -1.91
CA ALA A 37 -9.52 -12.48 -1.06
C ALA A 37 -10.84 -13.11 -1.54
N ALA A 38 -11.49 -13.89 -0.68
CA ALA A 38 -12.83 -14.46 -0.92
C ALA A 38 -13.96 -13.43 -0.64
N ALA A 39 -13.62 -12.14 -0.61
CA ALA A 39 -14.58 -11.10 -0.31
C ALA A 39 -15.53 -10.89 -1.50
N LYS A 40 -16.81 -10.71 -1.20
CA LYS A 40 -17.80 -10.25 -2.17
C LYS A 40 -17.75 -8.72 -2.22
N GLU A 41 -17.88 -8.15 -3.41
CA GLU A 41 -18.10 -6.71 -3.59
C GLU A 41 -19.35 -6.26 -2.83
N THR A 42 -19.25 -5.09 -2.19
CA THR A 42 -20.33 -4.53 -1.38
C THR A 42 -20.39 -3.02 -1.53
N THR A 43 -21.59 -2.45 -1.46
CA THR A 43 -21.81 -1.00 -1.42
C THR A 43 -22.42 -0.64 -0.08
N LEU A 44 -21.90 0.41 0.56
CA LEU A 44 -22.33 0.91 1.86
C LEU A 44 -22.49 2.44 1.78
N GLY A 45 -23.48 3.00 2.45
CA GLY A 45 -23.62 4.44 2.64
C GLY A 45 -22.96 4.91 3.94
N SER A 46 -23.25 6.14 4.34
CA SER A 46 -22.78 6.71 5.60
C SER A 46 -23.09 5.81 6.81
N GLY A 47 -22.12 5.65 7.71
CA GLY A 47 -22.20 4.75 8.86
C GLY A 47 -20.84 4.35 9.43
N THR A 48 -20.86 3.54 10.49
CA THR A 48 -19.66 2.93 11.08
C THR A 48 -19.75 1.41 10.94
N TYR A 49 -18.73 0.81 10.35
CA TYR A 49 -18.70 -0.60 9.95
C TYR A 49 -17.50 -1.31 10.53
N LYS A 50 -17.69 -2.56 10.95
CA LYS A 50 -16.62 -3.40 11.48
C LYS A 50 -16.16 -4.42 10.44
N VAL A 51 -14.86 -4.42 10.17
CA VAL A 51 -14.24 -5.42 9.28
C VAL A 51 -14.21 -6.79 9.97
N GLY A 52 -14.74 -7.79 9.29
CA GLY A 52 -15.05 -9.13 9.81
C GLY A 52 -16.53 -9.37 10.07
N THR A 53 -17.33 -8.31 10.22
CA THR A 53 -18.79 -8.38 10.41
C THR A 53 -19.52 -7.81 9.19
N ASP A 54 -19.33 -6.52 8.95
CA ASP A 54 -20.05 -5.76 7.91
C ASP A 54 -19.28 -5.76 6.58
N ILE A 55 -17.96 -5.61 6.66
CA ILE A 55 -17.04 -5.69 5.52
C ILE A 55 -16.16 -6.93 5.71
N LYS A 56 -15.93 -7.74 4.67
CA LYS A 56 -15.00 -8.88 4.81
C LYS A 56 -13.55 -8.38 4.92
N PRO A 57 -12.66 -9.06 5.65
CA PRO A 57 -11.24 -8.70 5.63
C PRO A 57 -10.65 -8.91 4.22
N GLY A 58 -9.84 -7.97 3.74
CA GLY A 58 -9.25 -8.06 2.41
C GLY A 58 -8.64 -6.76 1.91
N ARG A 59 -8.12 -6.79 0.69
CA ARG A 59 -7.67 -5.60 -0.03
C ARG A 59 -8.79 -5.08 -0.92
N TYR A 60 -9.01 -3.78 -0.93
CA TYR A 60 -10.10 -3.16 -1.67
C TYR A 60 -9.60 -1.99 -2.50
N VAL A 61 -10.21 -1.81 -3.68
CA VAL A 61 -10.32 -0.49 -4.30
C VAL A 61 -11.67 0.06 -3.85
N ILE A 62 -11.64 1.17 -3.15
CA ILE A 62 -12.81 1.84 -2.59
C ILE A 62 -13.11 3.04 -3.48
N THR A 63 -14.36 3.21 -3.91
CA THR A 63 -14.79 4.34 -4.77
C THR A 63 -16.11 4.90 -4.27
N ALA A 64 -16.28 6.22 -4.27
CA ALA A 64 -17.61 6.82 -4.11
C ALA A 64 -18.37 6.70 -5.44
N GLN A 65 -19.61 6.23 -5.37
CA GLN A 65 -20.51 6.11 -6.53
C GLN A 65 -21.38 7.36 -6.70
N SER A 66 -21.60 8.11 -5.61
CA SER A 66 -22.33 9.38 -5.62
C SER A 66 -22.08 10.16 -4.34
N GLY A 67 -21.92 11.48 -4.47
CA GLY A 67 -21.71 12.40 -3.35
C GLY A 67 -20.24 12.48 -2.90
N SER A 68 -19.98 13.32 -1.90
CA SER A 68 -18.65 13.58 -1.35
C SER A 68 -18.72 13.69 0.17
N GLY A 69 -17.69 13.21 0.85
CA GLY A 69 -17.60 13.25 2.30
C GLY A 69 -16.31 12.63 2.83
N ASN A 70 -16.27 12.42 4.15
CA ASN A 70 -15.09 11.90 4.82
C ASN A 70 -15.17 10.38 4.95
N MET A 71 -14.03 9.72 4.81
CA MET A 71 -13.88 8.31 5.10
C MET A 71 -12.62 8.08 5.92
N SER A 72 -12.73 7.29 6.99
CA SER A 72 -11.58 6.96 7.84
C SER A 72 -11.62 5.52 8.33
N ASP A 73 -10.46 5.00 8.75
CA ASP A 73 -10.36 3.75 9.48
C ASP A 73 -9.80 3.93 10.89
N SER A 74 -9.60 2.84 11.62
CA SER A 74 -9.06 2.88 12.98
C SER A 74 -7.53 2.95 13.03
N LYS A 75 -6.87 3.11 11.88
CA LYS A 75 -5.43 3.14 11.72
C LYS A 75 -5.00 4.49 11.17
N ASP A 76 -4.85 4.58 9.86
CA ASP A 76 -4.12 5.64 9.16
C ASP A 76 -4.96 6.25 8.04
N MET A 77 -6.05 5.62 7.60
CA MET A 77 -6.88 6.18 6.53
C MET A 77 -7.71 7.33 7.08
N ASN A 78 -7.56 8.51 6.48
CA ASN A 78 -8.40 9.68 6.72
C ASN A 78 -8.43 10.53 5.45
N ILE A 79 -9.49 10.38 4.66
CA ILE A 79 -9.57 10.93 3.30
C ILE A 79 -10.90 11.66 3.06
N ILE A 80 -10.89 12.57 2.08
CA ILE A 80 -12.10 13.10 1.46
C ILE A 80 -12.32 12.30 0.17
N LEU A 81 -13.42 11.54 0.12
CA LEU A 81 -13.76 10.67 -1.00
C LEU A 81 -15.03 11.18 -1.65
N GLY A 82 -15.02 11.33 -2.97
CA GLY A 82 -16.20 11.72 -3.75
C GLY A 82 -16.26 11.07 -5.13
N ASP A 83 -17.38 11.26 -5.83
CA ASP A 83 -17.62 10.72 -7.17
C ASP A 83 -16.89 11.49 -8.28
N THR A 84 -16.38 12.68 -7.97
CA THR A 84 -15.46 13.48 -8.80
C THR A 84 -14.19 13.84 -8.03
N THR A 85 -13.16 14.33 -8.71
CA THR A 85 -11.99 14.94 -8.07
C THR A 85 -12.28 16.40 -7.70
N ASP A 86 -11.69 16.89 -6.62
CA ASP A 86 -11.67 18.32 -6.23
C ASP A 86 -10.34 18.61 -5.53
N ASP A 87 -9.40 19.20 -6.27
CA ASP A 87 -8.03 19.41 -5.81
C ASP A 87 -7.96 20.47 -4.69
N ASP A 88 -8.87 21.44 -4.66
CA ASP A 88 -8.92 22.47 -3.62
C ASP A 88 -9.27 21.86 -2.25
N LEU A 89 -10.07 20.79 -2.26
CA LEU A 89 -10.43 20.01 -1.07
C LEU A 89 -9.51 18.81 -0.82
N GLY A 90 -8.60 18.49 -1.73
CA GLY A 90 -7.85 17.22 -1.68
C GLY A 90 -8.75 15.99 -1.84
N GLN A 91 -9.88 16.13 -2.52
CA GLN A 91 -10.85 15.07 -2.75
C GLN A 91 -10.38 14.12 -3.86
N ILE A 92 -10.39 12.84 -3.55
CA ILE A 92 -10.08 11.75 -4.48
C ILE A 92 -11.32 10.94 -4.83
N THR A 93 -11.25 10.20 -5.95
CA THR A 93 -12.34 9.33 -6.40
C THR A 93 -12.16 7.86 -6.03
N SER A 94 -10.94 7.46 -5.68
CA SER A 94 -10.66 6.09 -5.29
C SER A 94 -9.53 5.99 -4.27
N TYR A 95 -9.64 5.05 -3.34
CA TYR A 95 -8.59 4.74 -2.37
C TYR A 95 -8.35 3.23 -2.30
N THR A 96 -7.11 2.80 -2.47
CA THR A 96 -6.73 1.38 -2.41
C THR A 96 -6.09 1.03 -1.06
N THR A 97 -6.69 0.13 -0.28
CA THR A 97 -6.15 -0.23 1.04
C THR A 97 -6.41 -1.69 1.44
N ASP A 98 -5.62 -2.19 2.41
CA ASP A 98 -5.83 -3.46 3.09
C ASP A 98 -6.66 -3.22 4.36
N LEU A 99 -7.87 -3.79 4.42
CA LEU A 99 -8.77 -3.75 5.58
C LEU A 99 -8.66 -5.06 6.39
N PRO A 100 -7.90 -5.11 7.50
CA PRO A 100 -7.77 -6.32 8.31
C PRO A 100 -8.99 -6.55 9.20
N LYS A 101 -9.17 -7.81 9.63
CA LYS A 101 -10.23 -8.16 10.58
C LYS A 101 -10.07 -7.37 11.88
N GLY A 102 -11.17 -6.78 12.35
CA GLY A 102 -11.21 -6.00 13.58
C GLY A 102 -11.12 -4.49 13.37
N ASP A 103 -10.74 -4.04 12.18
CA ASP A 103 -10.73 -2.62 11.81
C ASP A 103 -12.15 -2.02 11.83
N LYS A 104 -12.23 -0.70 12.00
CA LYS A 104 -13.47 0.06 11.98
C LYS A 104 -13.39 1.11 10.89
N VAL A 105 -14.27 1.02 9.91
CA VAL A 105 -14.39 1.98 8.81
C VAL A 105 -15.55 2.92 9.09
N LYS A 106 -15.32 4.22 9.01
CA LYS A 106 -16.35 5.25 9.12
C LYS A 106 -16.53 5.94 7.78
N ILE A 107 -17.79 6.12 7.38
CA ILE A 107 -18.20 6.84 6.18
C ILE A 107 -19.13 7.96 6.65
N ASP A 108 -18.78 9.22 6.39
CA ASP A 108 -19.55 10.38 6.80
C ASP A 108 -19.85 11.27 5.59
N GLY A 109 -21.13 11.47 5.28
CA GLY A 109 -21.58 12.39 4.23
C GLY A 109 -21.57 11.83 2.81
N ILE A 110 -21.26 10.54 2.63
CA ILE A 110 -21.27 9.87 1.33
C ILE A 110 -22.49 8.95 1.23
N GLU A 111 -23.22 9.02 0.11
CA GLU A 111 -24.45 8.26 -0.11
C GLU A 111 -24.16 6.78 -0.44
N ALA A 112 -23.16 6.54 -1.30
CA ALA A 112 -22.81 5.20 -1.75
C ALA A 112 -21.30 5.06 -1.98
N VAL A 113 -20.67 4.16 -1.23
CA VAL A 113 -19.26 3.77 -1.35
C VAL A 113 -19.20 2.31 -1.73
N ASN A 114 -18.58 2.02 -2.88
CA ASN A 114 -18.32 0.67 -3.33
C ASN A 114 -16.96 0.18 -2.82
N PHE A 115 -16.96 -1.03 -2.27
CA PHE A 115 -15.79 -1.76 -1.82
C PHE A 115 -15.56 -2.92 -2.78
N LYS A 116 -14.72 -2.71 -3.79
CA LYS A 116 -14.37 -3.73 -4.77
C LYS A 116 -13.14 -4.53 -4.32
N PRO A 117 -13.27 -5.83 -4.03
CA PRO A 117 -12.15 -6.66 -3.63
C PRO A 117 -11.08 -6.74 -4.71
N VAL A 118 -9.80 -6.61 -4.32
CA VAL A 118 -8.66 -6.91 -5.19
C VAL A 118 -8.37 -8.40 -5.10
N THR A 119 -8.79 -9.16 -6.11
CA THR A 119 -8.59 -10.62 -6.17
C THR A 119 -7.23 -11.03 -6.72
N ASP A 120 -6.65 -10.21 -7.60
CA ASP A 120 -5.37 -10.46 -8.25
C ASP A 120 -4.43 -9.27 -8.03
N ARG A 121 -3.68 -9.34 -6.93
CA ARG A 121 -2.66 -8.33 -6.57
C ARG A 121 -1.42 -8.56 -7.43
N SER A 122 -0.96 -7.52 -8.11
CA SER A 122 0.18 -7.55 -9.04
C SER A 122 0.99 -6.27 -8.92
N TYR A 123 2.22 -6.31 -9.44
CA TYR A 123 3.08 -5.14 -9.44
C TYR A 123 2.57 -4.03 -10.36
N LYS A 124 2.55 -2.80 -9.85
CA LYS A 124 2.10 -1.59 -10.52
C LYS A 124 3.18 -0.51 -10.45
N THR A 125 3.15 0.39 -11.43
CA THR A 125 3.93 1.63 -11.47
C THR A 125 3.05 2.86 -11.53
N THR A 126 1.78 2.72 -11.91
CA THR A 126 0.76 3.76 -11.75
C THR A 126 -0.10 3.40 -10.55
N LEU A 127 -0.18 4.29 -9.57
CA LEU A 127 -0.85 4.07 -8.31
C LEU A 127 -1.88 5.18 -8.09
N SER A 128 -3.08 4.78 -7.68
CA SER A 128 -4.08 5.73 -7.13
C SER A 128 -3.67 6.14 -5.72
N ALA A 129 -4.46 7.04 -5.11
CA ALA A 129 -4.44 7.19 -3.67
C ALA A 129 -4.66 5.84 -2.95
N GLY A 130 -4.01 5.66 -1.82
CA GLY A 130 -4.00 4.39 -1.08
C GLY A 130 -2.68 4.07 -0.38
N SER A 131 -2.64 2.88 0.23
CA SER A 131 -1.45 2.32 0.89
C SER A 131 -0.88 1.15 0.09
N TRP A 132 0.39 1.25 -0.30
CA TRP A 132 1.05 0.37 -1.27
C TRP A 132 2.29 -0.29 -0.66
N VAL A 133 2.31 -1.62 -0.63
CA VAL A 133 3.38 -2.39 0.01
C VAL A 133 4.44 -2.77 -1.02
N VAL A 134 5.67 -2.32 -0.80
CA VAL A 134 6.81 -2.65 -1.63
C VAL A 134 7.14 -4.14 -1.49
N GLY A 135 7.26 -4.83 -2.61
CA GLY A 135 7.40 -6.27 -2.70
C GLY A 135 6.07 -7.02 -2.88
N LYS A 136 4.92 -6.36 -2.72
CA LYS A 136 3.58 -6.91 -3.07
C LYS A 136 2.90 -6.12 -4.19
N ASP A 137 2.83 -4.79 -4.07
CA ASP A 137 2.22 -3.89 -5.07
C ASP A 137 3.24 -3.19 -5.94
N ILE A 138 4.43 -2.94 -5.42
CA ILE A 138 5.51 -2.24 -6.11
C ILE A 138 6.72 -3.16 -6.14
N LYS A 139 7.48 -3.21 -7.23
CA LYS A 139 8.78 -3.91 -7.22
C LYS A 139 9.78 -3.08 -6.39
N PRO A 140 10.60 -3.69 -5.52
CA PRO A 140 11.69 -2.96 -4.87
C PRO A 140 12.64 -2.35 -5.91
N GLY A 141 13.17 -1.15 -5.62
CA GLY A 141 14.06 -0.45 -6.53
C GLY A 141 14.08 1.05 -6.33
N ARG A 142 14.87 1.74 -7.16
CA ARG A 142 14.96 3.20 -7.14
C ARG A 142 14.06 3.80 -8.21
N TYR A 143 13.27 4.78 -7.82
CA TYR A 143 12.24 5.39 -8.66
C TYR A 143 12.28 6.90 -8.56
N THR A 144 11.93 7.58 -9.65
CA THR A 144 11.30 8.90 -9.55
C THR A 144 9.81 8.67 -9.40
N ILE A 145 9.24 9.14 -8.30
CA ILE A 145 7.80 9.15 -8.04
C ILE A 145 7.29 10.51 -8.49
N LYS A 146 6.39 10.56 -9.46
CA LYS A 146 5.85 11.79 -10.05
C LYS A 146 4.35 11.84 -9.82
N CYS A 147 3.81 12.97 -9.38
CA CYS A 147 2.37 13.18 -9.38
C CYS A 147 1.86 13.47 -10.80
N THR A 148 0.77 12.81 -11.15
CA THR A 148 0.15 12.88 -12.49
C THR A 148 -1.28 13.39 -12.47
N GLU A 149 -1.94 13.36 -11.31
CA GLU A 149 -3.29 13.88 -11.11
C GLU A 149 -3.48 14.26 -9.63
N GLY A 150 -4.06 15.44 -9.40
CA GLY A 150 -4.33 16.01 -8.07
C GLY A 150 -3.09 16.43 -7.28
N SER A 151 -3.28 16.52 -5.97
CA SER A 151 -2.23 16.75 -4.98
C SER A 151 -2.55 16.03 -3.67
N GLY A 152 -1.56 15.87 -2.81
CA GLY A 152 -1.74 15.26 -1.49
C GLY A 152 -0.42 14.85 -0.84
N ASN A 153 -0.49 14.26 0.34
CA ASN A 153 0.69 13.76 1.01
C ASN A 153 1.18 12.46 0.36
N LEU A 154 2.50 12.31 0.31
CA LEU A 154 3.20 11.09 -0.03
C LEU A 154 4.14 10.75 1.13
N THR A 155 3.89 9.64 1.81
CA THR A 155 4.63 9.23 2.99
C THR A 155 5.06 7.77 2.93
N SER A 156 6.11 7.42 3.67
CA SER A 156 6.50 6.03 3.95
C SER A 156 6.37 5.73 5.44
N ASP A 157 6.14 4.47 5.78
CA ASP A 157 6.00 4.02 7.17
C ASP A 157 7.30 4.11 8.00
N ASP A 158 8.46 4.15 7.33
CA ASP A 158 9.76 4.41 7.96
C ASP A 158 10.08 5.92 8.09
N GLY A 159 9.29 6.80 7.48
CA GLY A 159 9.44 8.26 7.52
C GLY A 159 10.48 8.83 6.54
N ASP A 160 11.12 8.00 5.71
CA ASP A 160 12.09 8.47 4.69
C ASP A 160 11.43 9.30 3.58
N ILE A 161 10.12 9.13 3.38
CA ILE A 161 9.29 9.94 2.49
C ILE A 161 8.31 10.75 3.34
N ASN A 162 8.31 12.07 3.17
CA ASN A 162 7.37 12.99 3.81
C ASN A 162 7.21 14.24 2.92
N GLU A 163 6.48 14.09 1.82
CA GLU A 163 6.34 15.11 0.79
C GLU A 163 4.88 15.51 0.62
N ILE A 164 4.64 16.80 0.37
CA ILE A 164 3.42 17.24 -0.31
C ILE A 164 3.71 17.13 -1.80
N ILE A 165 2.97 16.27 -2.52
CA ILE A 165 3.17 16.04 -3.94
C ILE A 165 1.96 16.52 -4.75
N GLY A 166 2.17 17.15 -5.90
CA GLY A 166 1.08 17.59 -6.77
C GLY A 166 1.50 17.78 -8.22
N THR A 167 0.55 18.10 -9.11
CA THR A 167 0.86 18.29 -10.54
C THR A 167 1.62 19.57 -10.85
N SER A 168 1.63 20.53 -9.93
CA SER A 168 2.43 21.77 -9.97
C SER A 168 3.28 21.88 -8.71
N ALA A 169 4.39 22.61 -8.78
CA ALA A 169 5.14 22.98 -7.60
C ALA A 169 4.49 24.20 -6.93
N ASP A 170 4.57 24.28 -5.61
CA ASP A 170 4.15 25.44 -4.83
C ASP A 170 5.13 25.61 -3.66
N GLU A 171 5.86 26.72 -3.68
CA GLU A 171 6.92 27.00 -2.70
C GLU A 171 6.37 27.35 -1.32
N ASP A 172 5.17 27.94 -1.25
CA ASP A 172 4.57 28.38 0.02
C ASP A 172 4.11 27.18 0.86
N SER A 173 3.60 26.14 0.18
CA SER A 173 3.23 24.86 0.81
C SER A 173 4.39 23.86 0.85
N GLY A 174 5.48 24.10 0.13
CA GLY A 174 6.57 23.13 -0.04
C GLY A 174 6.20 21.95 -0.95
N GLN A 175 5.14 22.09 -1.77
CA GLN A 175 4.68 21.06 -2.69
C GLN A 175 5.66 20.86 -3.85
N VAL A 176 6.00 19.59 -4.11
CA VAL A 176 6.87 19.18 -5.22
C VAL A 176 6.09 18.40 -6.29
N THR A 177 6.57 18.41 -7.53
CA THR A 177 5.94 17.60 -8.60
C THR A 177 6.41 16.15 -8.66
N LYS A 178 7.57 15.88 -8.03
CA LYS A 178 8.23 14.57 -8.02
C LYS A 178 9.27 14.49 -6.92
N THR A 179 9.54 13.28 -6.45
CA THR A 179 10.65 12.94 -5.56
C THR A 179 11.39 11.70 -6.09
N THR A 180 12.64 11.46 -5.67
CA THR A 180 13.42 10.27 -6.10
C THR A 180 13.82 9.44 -4.91
N GLN A 181 13.18 8.28 -4.76
CA GLN A 181 13.31 7.44 -3.57
C GLN A 181 13.78 6.02 -3.91
N THR A 182 14.45 5.39 -2.95
CA THR A 182 14.80 3.97 -3.00
C THR A 182 13.78 3.22 -2.15
N LEU A 183 12.95 2.41 -2.79
CA LEU A 183 11.88 1.68 -2.13
C LEU A 183 12.34 0.29 -1.75
N HIS A 184 12.30 -0.01 -0.45
CA HIS A 184 12.78 -1.27 0.13
C HIS A 184 11.65 -2.27 0.33
N ARG A 185 11.93 -3.56 0.14
CA ARG A 185 10.89 -4.61 0.33
C ARG A 185 10.35 -4.55 1.76
N GLY A 186 9.03 -4.45 1.89
CA GLY A 186 8.34 -4.42 3.18
C GLY A 186 7.79 -3.05 3.55
N GLU A 187 8.41 -1.98 3.02
CA GLU A 187 7.97 -0.59 3.17
C GLU A 187 6.54 -0.38 2.66
N VAL A 188 5.80 0.50 3.32
CA VAL A 188 4.45 0.92 2.95
C VAL A 188 4.48 2.38 2.52
N LEU A 189 4.21 2.60 1.24
CA LEU A 189 4.01 3.92 0.66
C LEU A 189 2.54 4.31 0.76
N THR A 190 2.22 5.41 1.44
CA THR A 190 0.88 5.99 1.48
C THR A 190 0.83 7.23 0.60
N CYS A 191 -0.19 7.32 -0.25
CA CYS A 191 -0.39 8.41 -1.19
C CYS A 191 -1.83 8.92 -1.06
N ASP A 192 -1.99 10.22 -0.87
CA ASP A 192 -3.30 10.88 -0.82
C ASP A 192 -3.62 11.61 -2.14
N ALA A 193 -2.63 11.81 -3.02
CA ALA A 193 -2.87 12.34 -4.36
C ALA A 193 -3.64 11.34 -5.23
N GLN A 194 -4.52 11.86 -6.09
CA GLN A 194 -5.38 11.06 -6.96
C GLN A 194 -4.59 10.03 -7.80
N GLN A 195 -3.45 10.43 -8.38
CA GLN A 195 -2.60 9.50 -9.11
C GLN A 195 -1.10 9.88 -9.12
N ILE A 196 -0.25 8.88 -8.86
CA ILE A 196 1.20 8.95 -9.03
C ILE A 196 1.74 7.90 -10.01
N GLU A 197 2.88 8.20 -10.63
CA GLU A 197 3.64 7.30 -11.49
C GLU A 197 5.06 7.07 -10.95
N LEU A 198 5.48 5.81 -10.91
CA LEU A 198 6.80 5.34 -10.52
C LEU A 198 7.64 5.06 -11.77
N ILE A 199 8.55 5.97 -12.07
CA ILE A 199 9.47 5.87 -13.19
C ILE A 199 10.78 5.26 -12.70
N LYS A 200 11.08 4.04 -13.16
CA LYS A 200 12.28 3.32 -12.72
C LYS A 200 13.55 4.06 -13.13
N LYS A 201 14.52 4.12 -12.21
CA LYS A 201 15.88 4.63 -12.45
C LYS A 201 16.86 3.52 -12.78
#